data_AF-A0A2X3E2A4-F1
#
_entry.id   AF-A0A2X3E2A4-F1
#
_cell.length_a   1.000
_cell.length_b   1.000
_cell.length_c   1.000
_cell.angle_alpha   90.00
_cell.angle_beta   90.00
_cell.angle_gamma   90.00
#
_symmetry.space_group_name_H-M   'P 1'
#
loop_
_entity.id
_entity.type
_entity.pdbx_description
1 polymer ?
#
loop_
_entity_poly.entity_id
_entity_poly.type
_entity_poly.pdbx_seq_one_letter_code
_entity_poly.pdbx_strand_id
1 'polypeptide(L)'
;MQVYPLGIGQLGLETPEMTTRVGQKIPNPTWTPTAGIRARSLEKGVTLPAVVPAGPNNPLGRYALRLAYGNGEYLIHGTNAPDSVGLRVSSGCMRMNADDIKALFSQVKTGTPVRIINQPVKFAVEPDGKRYVEVHRPLSQTEGENTRTIAYTLPAAFHAFAEDKAVDDLQLKKAMSRRAGYPVVVSAGAGSTATSLSAQNSSSDNGLLTQ
;
A
#
# COMPACT_ATOMS: atom_id res chain seq x y z
N MET A 1 0.60 9.50 12.95
CA MET A 1 0.42 8.97 11.58
C MET A 1 0.08 7.49 11.70
N GLN A 2 -0.85 6.98 10.88
CA GLN A 2 -1.19 5.56 10.85
C GLN A 2 -0.98 5.05 9.42
N VAL A 3 -0.44 3.85 9.29
CA VAL A 3 -0.13 3.22 8.00
C VAL A 3 -0.73 1.83 8.01
N TYR A 4 -1.49 1.52 6.96
CA TYR A 4 -2.19 0.24 6.83
C TYR A 4 -1.78 -0.43 5.52
N PRO A 5 -1.52 -1.75 5.53
CA PRO A 5 -1.35 -2.50 4.29
C PRO A 5 -2.71 -2.58 3.56
N LEU A 6 -2.66 -2.62 2.23
CA LEU A 6 -3.84 -2.76 1.39
C LEU A 6 -3.57 -3.63 0.17
N GLY A 7 -4.60 -4.30 -0.34
CA GLY A 7 -4.62 -4.92 -1.67
C GLY A 7 -5.24 -3.98 -2.69
N ILE A 8 -4.83 -4.09 -3.96
CA ILE A 8 -5.24 -3.20 -5.05
C ILE A 8 -5.76 -3.96 -6.28
N GLY A 9 -6.13 -3.20 -7.31
CA GLY A 9 -6.53 -3.70 -8.61
C GLY A 9 -5.51 -4.62 -9.27
N GLN A 10 -5.99 -5.72 -9.84
CA GLN A 10 -5.21 -6.58 -10.71
C GLN A 10 -4.87 -5.88 -12.04
N LEU A 11 -3.99 -6.49 -12.83
CA LEU A 11 -3.66 -5.99 -14.16
C LEU A 11 -4.92 -5.91 -15.06
N GLY A 12 -5.06 -4.82 -15.81
CA GLY A 12 -6.21 -4.48 -16.63
C GLY A 12 -7.44 -3.97 -15.84
N LEU A 13 -7.36 -3.94 -14.50
CA LEU A 13 -8.38 -3.41 -13.59
C LEU A 13 -7.70 -2.65 -12.45
N GLU A 14 -6.71 -1.84 -12.79
CA GLU A 14 -5.85 -1.14 -11.86
C GLU A 14 -6.66 -0.22 -10.94
N THR A 15 -6.15 -0.03 -9.72
CA THR A 15 -6.61 1.07 -8.89
C THR A 15 -6.10 2.38 -9.48
N PRO A 16 -6.97 3.30 -9.91
CA PRO A 16 -6.53 4.52 -10.58
C PRO A 16 -5.85 5.48 -9.61
N GLU A 17 -4.80 6.16 -10.09
CA GLU A 17 -4.28 7.35 -9.41
C GLU A 17 -5.31 8.48 -9.51
N MET A 18 -5.64 9.10 -8.37
CA MET A 18 -6.69 10.12 -8.33
C MET A 18 -6.59 11.01 -7.09
N THR A 19 -7.19 12.20 -7.19
CA THR A 19 -7.54 13.04 -6.05
C THR A 19 -9.06 13.10 -5.94
N THR A 20 -9.58 12.69 -4.79
CA THR A 20 -11.02 12.58 -4.51
C THR A 20 -11.28 12.80 -3.02
N ARG A 21 -12.44 12.37 -2.53
CA ARG A 21 -12.83 12.37 -1.11
C ARG A 21 -13.67 11.15 -0.78
N VAL A 22 -13.80 10.86 0.50
CA VAL A 22 -14.82 9.90 0.99
C VAL A 22 -16.21 10.47 0.69
N GLY A 23 -16.95 9.83 -0.21
CA GLY A 23 -18.32 10.21 -0.57
C GLY A 23 -19.36 9.62 0.38
N GLN A 24 -19.15 8.40 0.87
CA GLN A 24 -20.08 7.72 1.78
C GLN A 24 -19.35 6.76 2.71
N LYS A 25 -19.83 6.67 3.95
CA LYS A 25 -19.44 5.64 4.92
C LYS A 25 -20.55 4.60 5.03
N ILE A 26 -20.24 3.33 4.81
CA ILE A 26 -21.21 2.24 4.77
C ILE A 26 -20.82 1.17 5.81
N PRO A 27 -21.49 1.13 6.98
CA PRO A 27 -21.37 0.01 7.91
C PRO A 27 -22.18 -1.18 7.40
N ASN A 28 -21.68 -2.40 7.60
CA ASN A 28 -22.30 -3.66 7.16
C ASN A 28 -22.80 -3.58 5.69
N PRO A 29 -21.89 -3.32 4.73
CA PRO A 29 -22.29 -3.13 3.34
C PRO A 29 -22.90 -4.40 2.76
N THR A 30 -23.90 -4.24 1.90
CA THR A 30 -24.23 -5.26 0.90
C THR A 30 -23.28 -5.12 -0.29
N TRP A 31 -23.07 -6.20 -1.03
CA TRP A 31 -22.27 -6.16 -2.25
C TRP A 31 -23.10 -6.53 -3.46
N THR A 32 -23.18 -5.60 -4.40
CA THR A 32 -23.77 -5.83 -5.72
C THR A 32 -22.61 -5.93 -6.71
N PRO A 33 -22.30 -7.12 -7.26
CA PRO A 33 -21.26 -7.26 -8.26
C PRO A 33 -21.52 -6.34 -9.46
N THR A 34 -20.49 -5.80 -10.08
CA THR A 34 -20.65 -5.06 -11.34
C THR A 34 -20.90 -6.02 -12.50
N ALA A 35 -21.39 -5.52 -13.63
CA ALA A 35 -21.59 -6.34 -14.83
C ALA A 35 -20.29 -7.04 -15.28
N GLY A 36 -19.16 -6.33 -15.26
CA GLY A 36 -17.85 -6.89 -15.59
C GLY A 36 -17.39 -7.97 -14.61
N ILE A 37 -17.65 -7.82 -13.30
CA ILE A 37 -17.35 -8.88 -12.33
C ILE A 37 -18.22 -10.11 -12.60
N ARG A 38 -19.52 -9.94 -12.87
CA ARG A 38 -20.42 -11.06 -13.21
C ARG A 38 -19.94 -11.81 -14.45
N ALA A 39 -19.57 -11.10 -15.51
CA ALA A 39 -19.07 -11.71 -16.75
C ALA A 39 -17.81 -12.56 -16.48
N ARG A 40 -16.80 -11.99 -15.82
CA ARG A 40 -15.55 -12.71 -15.49
C ARG A 40 -15.75 -13.88 -14.53
N SER A 41 -16.70 -13.80 -13.60
CA SER A 41 -17.03 -14.93 -12.73
C SER A 41 -17.73 -16.04 -13.52
N LEU A 42 -18.62 -15.69 -14.45
CA LEU A 42 -19.32 -16.66 -15.30
C LEU A 42 -18.36 -17.39 -16.25
N GLU A 43 -17.36 -16.70 -16.82
CA GLU A 43 -16.27 -17.31 -17.60
C GLU A 43 -15.51 -18.38 -16.81
N LYS A 44 -15.49 -18.28 -15.48
CA LYS A 44 -14.87 -19.26 -14.56
C LYS A 44 -15.86 -20.30 -14.03
N GLY A 45 -17.07 -20.36 -14.59
CA GLY A 45 -18.13 -21.28 -14.14
C GLY A 45 -18.80 -20.88 -12.83
N VAL A 46 -18.61 -19.64 -12.35
CA VAL A 46 -19.17 -19.15 -11.08
C VAL A 46 -20.31 -18.17 -11.35
N THR A 47 -21.53 -18.57 -11.03
CA THR A 47 -22.71 -17.69 -11.07
C THR A 47 -22.81 -16.90 -9.76
N LEU A 48 -22.60 -15.59 -9.83
CA LEU A 48 -22.74 -14.70 -8.67
C LEU A 48 -24.21 -14.30 -8.45
N PRO A 49 -24.66 -14.19 -7.18
CA PRO A 49 -25.98 -13.65 -6.88
C PRO A 49 -26.06 -12.16 -7.27
N ALA A 50 -27.28 -11.67 -7.48
CA ALA A 50 -27.51 -10.25 -7.79
C ALA A 50 -27.00 -9.33 -6.66
N VAL A 51 -27.21 -9.74 -5.41
CA VAL A 51 -26.74 -9.04 -4.20
C VAL A 51 -26.23 -10.09 -3.21
N VAL A 52 -25.04 -9.86 -2.67
CA VAL A 52 -24.54 -10.57 -1.50
C VAL A 52 -24.88 -9.74 -0.26
N PRO A 53 -25.64 -10.29 0.70
CA PRO A 53 -26.02 -9.57 1.91
C PRO A 53 -24.79 -9.27 2.79
N ALA A 54 -24.96 -8.39 3.77
CA ALA A 54 -23.94 -8.18 4.80
C ALA A 54 -23.71 -9.47 5.59
N GLY A 55 -22.46 -9.76 5.94
CA GLY A 55 -22.11 -10.95 6.72
C GLY A 55 -20.67 -11.42 6.50
N PRO A 56 -20.26 -12.53 7.13
CA PRO A 56 -18.89 -13.06 7.04
C PRO A 56 -18.45 -13.39 5.61
N ASN A 57 -19.39 -13.78 4.75
CA ASN A 57 -19.12 -14.16 3.36
C ASN A 57 -19.14 -12.96 2.39
N ASN A 58 -19.39 -11.74 2.88
CA ASN A 58 -19.40 -10.56 2.02
C ASN A 58 -17.96 -10.14 1.67
N PRO A 59 -17.60 -10.02 0.39
CA PRO A 59 -16.23 -9.67 -0.02
C PRO A 59 -15.83 -8.24 0.33
N LEU A 60 -16.78 -7.37 0.69
CA LEU A 60 -16.52 -6.02 1.19
C LEU A 60 -16.22 -5.98 2.70
N GLY A 61 -16.33 -7.11 3.40
CA GLY A 61 -16.20 -7.17 4.84
C GLY A 61 -17.31 -6.39 5.56
N ARG A 62 -16.99 -5.84 6.73
CA ARG A 62 -17.97 -5.15 7.61
C ARG A 62 -18.06 -3.64 7.41
N TYR A 63 -17.12 -3.04 6.71
CA TYR A 63 -17.03 -1.59 6.53
C TYR A 63 -16.55 -1.25 5.13
N ALA A 64 -17.16 -0.24 4.53
CA ALA A 64 -16.72 0.31 3.27
C ALA A 64 -16.80 1.85 3.27
N LEU A 65 -15.84 2.47 2.61
CA LEU A 65 -15.76 3.89 2.33
C LEU A 65 -15.87 4.04 0.82
N ARG A 66 -16.99 4.59 0.34
CA ARG A 66 -17.18 4.87 -1.08
C ARG A 66 -16.44 6.15 -1.43
N LEU A 67 -15.68 6.14 -2.52
CA LEU A 67 -14.99 7.32 -3.02
C LEU A 67 -15.91 8.12 -3.95
N ALA A 68 -15.83 9.45 -3.86
CA ALA A 68 -16.57 10.36 -4.72
C ALA A 68 -15.84 10.54 -6.07
N TYR A 69 -15.67 9.44 -6.79
CA TYR A 69 -14.98 9.37 -8.08
C TYR A 69 -15.78 8.49 -9.05
N GLY A 70 -15.84 8.90 -10.32
CA GLY A 70 -16.72 8.26 -11.30
C GLY A 70 -18.18 8.28 -10.85
N ASN A 71 -18.85 7.13 -10.96
CA ASN A 71 -20.20 6.89 -10.45
C ASN A 71 -20.19 6.30 -9.03
N GLY A 72 -19.06 6.40 -8.33
CA GLY A 72 -18.87 5.88 -6.98
C GLY A 72 -18.53 4.38 -6.93
N GLU A 73 -18.01 3.81 -8.02
CA GLU A 73 -17.66 2.39 -8.14
C GLU A 73 -16.40 1.98 -7.35
N TYR A 74 -15.59 2.93 -6.90
CA TYR A 74 -14.36 2.67 -6.15
C TYR A 74 -14.59 2.77 -4.63
N LEU A 75 -14.10 1.78 -3.91
CA LEU A 75 -14.23 1.68 -2.46
C LEU A 75 -12.86 1.42 -1.80
N ILE A 76 -12.69 1.96 -0.60
CA ILE A 76 -11.76 1.43 0.40
C ILE A 76 -12.60 0.57 1.35
N HIS A 77 -12.36 -0.72 1.43
CA HIS A 77 -13.24 -1.64 2.13
C HIS A 77 -12.49 -2.78 2.83
N GLY A 78 -13.16 -3.44 3.76
CA GLY A 78 -12.64 -4.64 4.41
C GLY A 78 -12.60 -5.84 3.47
N THR A 79 -12.17 -7.00 3.95
CA THR A 79 -12.23 -8.21 3.14
C THR A 79 -12.54 -9.44 3.99
N ASN A 80 -13.19 -10.43 3.36
CA ASN A 80 -13.33 -11.78 3.91
C ASN A 80 -12.20 -12.73 3.46
N ALA A 81 -11.23 -12.24 2.69
CA ALA A 81 -10.06 -12.99 2.23
C ALA A 81 -8.78 -12.23 2.65
N PRO A 82 -8.31 -12.37 3.90
CA PRO A 82 -7.21 -11.56 4.44
C PRO A 82 -5.92 -11.70 3.63
N ASP A 83 -5.65 -12.87 3.07
CA ASP A 83 -4.48 -13.13 2.22
C ASP A 83 -4.46 -12.31 0.91
N SER A 84 -5.55 -11.61 0.58
CA SER A 84 -5.60 -10.67 -0.55
C SER A 84 -4.90 -9.33 -0.28
N VAL A 85 -4.63 -9.00 0.98
CA VAL A 85 -3.99 -7.73 1.36
C VAL A 85 -2.50 -7.76 1.00
N GLY A 86 -2.00 -6.70 0.38
CA GLY A 86 -0.65 -6.63 -0.18
C GLY A 86 -0.52 -7.22 -1.59
N LEU A 87 -1.62 -7.72 -2.17
CA LEU A 87 -1.65 -8.29 -3.52
C LEU A 87 -2.49 -7.46 -4.51
N ARG A 88 -2.28 -7.71 -5.81
CA ARG A 88 -3.04 -7.14 -6.92
C ARG A 88 -4.13 -8.11 -7.37
N VAL A 89 -5.31 -8.04 -6.75
CA VAL A 89 -6.38 -9.05 -6.95
C VAL A 89 -7.78 -8.47 -7.07
N SER A 90 -7.97 -7.18 -6.80
CA SER A 90 -9.29 -6.56 -6.86
C SER A 90 -9.62 -6.11 -8.30
N SER A 91 -10.85 -5.65 -8.52
CA SER A 91 -11.25 -4.96 -9.75
C SER A 91 -11.15 -3.42 -9.62
N GLY A 92 -10.08 -2.94 -8.98
CA GLY A 92 -9.77 -1.50 -8.82
C GLY A 92 -10.02 -0.94 -7.41
N CYS A 93 -10.79 -1.63 -6.56
CA CYS A 93 -11.02 -1.23 -5.17
C CYS A 93 -9.81 -1.52 -4.25
N MET A 94 -9.71 -0.80 -3.13
CA MET A 94 -8.68 -1.03 -2.12
C MET A 94 -9.21 -1.92 -1.00
N ARG A 95 -8.54 -3.05 -0.75
CA ARG A 95 -8.91 -4.05 0.25
C ARG A 95 -8.03 -3.91 1.48
N MET A 96 -8.63 -3.88 2.67
CA MET A 96 -7.93 -3.80 3.95
C MET A 96 -8.31 -4.98 4.84
N ASN A 97 -7.45 -5.32 5.81
CA ASN A 97 -7.82 -6.28 6.85
C ASN A 97 -9.00 -5.76 7.69
N ALA A 98 -9.71 -6.68 8.34
CA ALA A 98 -10.93 -6.36 9.09
C ALA A 98 -10.70 -5.31 10.20
N ASP A 99 -9.61 -5.44 10.95
CA ASP A 99 -9.28 -4.49 12.02
C ASP A 99 -8.82 -3.14 11.47
N ASP A 100 -8.03 -3.15 10.40
CA ASP A 100 -7.53 -1.94 9.74
C ASP A 100 -8.66 -1.08 9.18
N ILE A 101 -9.62 -1.69 8.45
CA ILE A 101 -10.76 -0.93 7.92
C ILE A 101 -11.65 -0.41 9.05
N LYS A 102 -11.82 -1.18 10.14
CA LYS A 102 -12.63 -0.75 11.29
C LYS A 102 -12.00 0.47 11.95
N ALA A 103 -10.69 0.42 12.18
CA ALA A 103 -9.93 1.53 12.73
C ALA A 103 -10.03 2.77 11.83
N LEU A 104 -9.77 2.63 10.53
CA LEU A 104 -9.88 3.73 9.57
C LEU A 104 -11.31 4.31 9.53
N PHE A 105 -12.32 3.44 9.43
CA PHE A 105 -13.72 3.83 9.37
C PHE A 105 -14.16 4.63 10.59
N SER A 106 -13.64 4.34 11.78
CA SER A 106 -13.95 5.10 13.00
C SER A 106 -13.38 6.52 12.99
N GLN A 107 -12.27 6.75 12.28
CA GLN A 107 -11.53 8.01 12.31
C GLN A 107 -11.92 8.98 11.18
N VAL A 108 -12.21 8.44 9.99
CA VAL A 108 -12.51 9.29 8.82
C VAL A 108 -13.97 9.74 8.79
N LYS A 109 -14.22 10.88 8.16
CA LYS A 109 -15.58 11.43 7.96
C LYS A 109 -15.90 11.45 6.47
N THR A 110 -17.19 11.50 6.13
CA THR A 110 -17.59 11.88 4.77
C THR A 110 -17.00 13.25 4.45
N GLY A 111 -16.47 13.42 3.24
CA GLY A 111 -15.76 14.61 2.81
C GLY A 111 -14.25 14.58 3.06
N THR A 112 -13.72 13.63 3.85
CA THR A 112 -12.26 13.50 4.06
C THR A 112 -11.55 13.36 2.70
N PRO A 113 -10.54 14.21 2.40
CA PRO A 113 -9.77 14.12 1.17
C PRO A 113 -9.05 12.78 1.05
N VAL A 114 -9.00 12.24 -0.17
CA VAL A 114 -8.29 11.00 -0.50
C VAL A 114 -7.42 11.27 -1.73
N ARG A 115 -6.16 10.85 -1.66
CA ARG A 115 -5.24 10.90 -2.79
C ARG A 115 -4.60 9.53 -2.98
N ILE A 116 -4.77 8.97 -4.16
CA ILE A 116 -4.13 7.72 -4.58
C ILE A 116 -2.98 8.11 -5.49
N ILE A 117 -1.78 7.66 -5.12
CA ILE A 117 -0.52 7.96 -5.80
C ILE A 117 0.24 6.67 -6.06
N ASN A 118 1.01 6.64 -7.15
CA ASN A 118 1.96 5.58 -7.44
C ASN A 118 3.39 6.13 -7.33
N GLN A 119 3.96 6.07 -6.13
CA GLN A 119 5.30 6.60 -5.85
C GLN A 119 6.20 5.48 -5.29
N PRO A 120 6.86 4.68 -6.15
CA PRO A 120 7.76 3.63 -5.69
C PRO A 120 9.04 4.20 -5.06
N VAL A 121 9.38 5.46 -5.29
CA VAL A 121 10.50 6.14 -4.64
C VAL A 121 10.01 7.32 -3.83
N LYS A 122 10.38 7.32 -2.55
CA LYS A 122 10.17 8.43 -1.63
C LYS A 122 11.53 8.89 -1.11
N PHE A 123 11.65 10.19 -0.84
CA PHE A 123 12.88 10.79 -0.36
C PHE A 123 12.56 11.93 0.60
N ALA A 124 13.50 12.22 1.51
CA ALA A 124 13.36 13.28 2.50
C ALA A 124 14.72 13.88 2.84
N VAL A 125 14.70 15.17 3.17
CA VAL A 125 15.79 15.86 3.86
C VAL A 125 15.24 16.25 5.22
N GLU A 126 15.77 15.66 6.27
CA GLU A 126 15.33 15.89 7.65
C GLU A 126 15.92 17.20 8.20
N PRO A 127 15.33 17.77 9.27
CA PRO A 127 15.82 19.02 9.87
C PRO A 127 17.28 18.99 10.33
N ASP A 128 17.82 17.80 10.64
CA ASP A 128 19.23 17.59 11.01
C ASP A 128 20.17 17.47 9.80
N GLY A 129 19.65 17.66 8.58
CA GLY A 129 20.39 17.53 7.32
C GLY A 129 20.54 16.10 6.82
N LYS A 130 20.04 15.09 7.54
CA LYS A 130 20.06 13.71 7.05
C LYS A 130 19.15 13.55 5.84
N ARG A 131 19.59 12.71 4.91
CA ARG A 131 18.90 12.44 3.65
C ARG A 131 18.51 10.99 3.60
N TYR A 132 17.24 10.74 3.32
CA TYR A 132 16.69 9.40 3.25
C TYR A 132 16.10 9.13 1.88
N VAL A 133 16.22 7.87 1.44
CA VAL A 133 15.45 7.34 0.31
C VAL A 133 14.80 6.02 0.72
N GLU A 134 13.55 5.83 0.31
CA GLU A 134 12.83 4.56 0.44
C GLU A 134 12.40 4.12 -0.95
N VAL A 135 12.91 2.97 -1.40
CA VAL A 135 12.73 2.47 -2.76
C VAL A 135 11.99 1.15 -2.73
N HIS A 136 10.80 1.13 -3.34
CA HIS A 136 9.97 -0.04 -3.57
C HIS A 136 10.09 -0.53 -5.00
N ARG A 137 9.67 -1.78 -5.23
CA ARG A 137 9.48 -2.29 -6.59
C ARG A 137 8.28 -1.58 -7.23
N PRO A 138 8.41 -1.07 -8.47
CA PRO A 138 7.26 -0.53 -9.20
C PRO A 138 6.17 -1.58 -9.44
N LEU A 139 4.94 -1.12 -9.65
CA LEU A 139 3.85 -1.97 -10.13
C LEU A 139 4.15 -2.40 -11.58
N SER A 140 4.00 -3.70 -11.87
CA SER A 140 4.13 -4.20 -13.24
C SER A 140 3.01 -3.70 -14.14
N GLN A 141 3.34 -3.46 -15.40
CA GLN A 141 2.40 -3.04 -16.46
C GLN A 141 1.97 -4.22 -17.34
N THR A 142 2.69 -5.35 -17.26
CA THR A 142 2.35 -6.59 -17.97
C THR A 142 2.55 -7.81 -17.08
N GLU A 143 1.96 -8.94 -17.47
CA GLU A 143 2.20 -10.23 -16.81
C GLU A 143 3.63 -10.71 -17.06
N GLY A 144 4.25 -11.30 -16.04
CA GLY A 144 5.63 -11.82 -16.12
C GLY A 144 6.74 -10.75 -16.05
N GLU A 145 6.38 -9.47 -15.96
CA GLU A 145 7.37 -8.38 -15.91
C GLU A 145 8.22 -8.43 -14.63
N ASN A 146 9.54 -8.36 -14.78
CA ASN A 146 10.46 -8.39 -13.64
C ASN A 146 10.52 -7.04 -12.94
N THR A 147 9.70 -6.85 -11.91
CA THR A 147 9.61 -5.61 -11.11
C THR A 147 10.92 -5.14 -10.44
N ARG A 148 11.98 -5.96 -10.46
CA ARG A 148 13.33 -5.54 -10.02
C ARG A 148 14.08 -4.71 -11.06
N THR A 149 13.74 -4.84 -12.34
CA THR A 149 14.49 -4.22 -13.45
C THR A 149 13.69 -3.21 -14.25
N ILE A 150 12.36 -3.12 -14.05
CA ILE A 150 11.51 -2.13 -14.73
C ILE A 150 12.01 -0.71 -14.42
N ALA A 151 12.08 0.12 -15.46
CA ALA A 151 12.33 1.54 -15.36
C ALA A 151 11.05 2.29 -14.95
N TYR A 152 11.19 3.35 -14.18
CA TYR A 152 10.06 4.17 -13.76
C TYR A 152 10.47 5.64 -13.77
N THR A 153 9.49 6.51 -14.00
CA THR A 153 9.73 7.95 -14.07
C THR A 153 9.89 8.51 -12.67
N LEU A 154 10.96 9.27 -12.47
CA LEU A 154 11.23 9.99 -11.24
C LEU A 154 10.81 11.45 -11.40
N PRO A 155 10.25 12.08 -10.35
CA PRO A 155 9.89 13.49 -10.41
C PRO A 155 11.15 14.36 -10.47
N ALA A 156 11.06 15.55 -11.08
CA ALA A 156 12.15 16.53 -11.14
C ALA A 156 12.76 16.85 -9.76
N ALA A 157 11.93 16.88 -8.72
CA ALA A 157 12.38 17.08 -7.34
C ALA A 157 13.31 15.96 -6.84
N PHE A 158 13.13 14.72 -7.30
CA PHE A 158 14.06 13.63 -6.98
C PHE A 158 15.38 13.79 -7.72
N HIS A 159 15.37 14.25 -8.97
CA HIS A 159 16.61 14.54 -9.71
C HIS A 159 17.42 15.63 -8.99
N ALA A 160 16.78 16.72 -8.59
CA ALA A 160 17.41 17.76 -7.78
C ALA A 160 17.94 17.24 -6.43
N PHE A 161 17.19 16.36 -5.76
CA PHE A 161 17.65 15.71 -4.53
C PHE A 161 18.90 14.85 -4.79
N ALA A 162 18.91 14.06 -5.85
CA ALA A 162 19.99 13.14 -6.19
C ALA A 162 21.28 13.84 -6.64
N GLU A 163 21.16 15.02 -7.27
CA GLU A 163 22.29 15.85 -7.73
C GLU A 163 22.89 16.72 -6.62
N ASP A 164 22.23 16.79 -5.46
CA ASP A 164 22.72 17.55 -4.32
C ASP A 164 24.03 16.93 -3.78
N LYS A 165 25.06 17.75 -3.59
CA LYS A 165 26.38 17.32 -3.11
C LYS A 165 26.36 16.69 -1.71
N ALA A 166 25.31 16.95 -0.94
CA ALA A 166 25.11 16.32 0.36
C ALA A 166 24.48 14.93 0.26
N VAL A 167 24.29 14.38 -0.95
CA VAL A 167 23.89 12.98 -1.18
C VAL A 167 25.10 12.12 -1.56
N ASP A 168 25.22 10.96 -0.91
CA ASP A 168 26.14 9.90 -1.29
C ASP A 168 25.56 9.12 -2.48
N ASP A 169 26.12 9.39 -3.66
CA ASP A 169 25.70 8.75 -4.93
C ASP A 169 25.84 7.22 -4.92
N LEU A 170 26.86 6.68 -4.26
CA LEU A 170 27.07 5.23 -4.18
C LEU A 170 25.97 4.57 -3.32
N GLN A 171 25.67 5.14 -2.16
CA GLN A 171 24.58 4.66 -1.31
C GLN A 171 23.22 4.81 -2.00
N LEU A 172 23.00 5.94 -2.68
CA LEU A 172 21.78 6.15 -3.46
C LEU A 172 21.62 5.08 -4.55
N LYS A 173 22.64 4.85 -5.39
CA LYS A 173 22.62 3.79 -6.43
C LYS A 173 22.38 2.40 -5.84
N LYS A 174 22.96 2.11 -4.68
CA LYS A 174 22.74 0.85 -3.97
C LYS A 174 21.29 0.71 -3.49
N ALA A 175 20.70 1.75 -2.92
CA ALA A 175 19.30 1.75 -2.50
C ALA A 175 18.36 1.58 -3.71
N MET A 176 18.62 2.32 -4.79
CA MET A 176 17.84 2.31 -6.04
C MET A 176 17.87 0.95 -6.75
N SER A 177 19.00 0.25 -6.72
CA SER A 177 19.12 -1.10 -7.29
C SER A 177 18.48 -2.17 -6.40
N ARG A 178 18.62 -2.06 -5.07
CA ARG A 178 18.13 -3.09 -4.14
C ARG A 178 16.60 -3.09 -3.99
N ARG A 179 15.96 -1.91 -4.04
CA ARG A 179 14.49 -1.75 -3.92
C ARG A 179 13.90 -2.49 -2.72
N ALA A 180 14.50 -2.29 -1.54
CA ALA A 180 14.21 -3.08 -0.34
C ALA A 180 12.92 -2.68 0.40
N GLY A 181 12.33 -1.54 0.06
CA GLY A 181 11.06 -1.06 0.63
C GLY A 181 11.18 -0.46 2.03
N TYR A 182 12.38 -0.18 2.53
CA TYR A 182 12.60 0.51 3.80
C TYR A 182 13.55 1.72 3.63
N PRO A 183 13.43 2.76 4.48
CA PRO A 183 14.26 3.96 4.38
C PRO A 183 15.75 3.67 4.60
N VAL A 184 16.60 4.25 3.75
CA VAL A 184 18.06 4.16 3.81
C VAL A 184 18.64 5.57 3.85
N VAL A 185 19.63 5.80 4.72
CA VAL A 185 20.38 7.06 4.78
C VAL A 185 21.31 7.15 3.56
N VAL A 186 21.27 8.28 2.87
CA VAL A 186 22.09 8.58 1.68
C VAL A 186 22.82 9.92 1.81
N SER A 187 23.11 10.37 3.03
CA SER A 187 23.88 11.60 3.26
C SER A 187 25.36 11.42 2.93
N ALA A 188 25.96 12.36 2.20
CA ALA A 188 27.40 12.44 1.99
C ALA A 188 28.14 12.68 3.33
N GLY A 189 29.28 12.02 3.51
CA GLY A 189 30.07 12.13 4.76
C GLY A 189 29.50 11.34 5.94
N ALA A 190 28.34 10.70 5.80
CA ALA A 190 27.92 9.61 6.67
C ALA A 190 28.73 8.35 6.28
N GLY A 191 30.03 8.36 6.61
CA GLY A 191 30.88 7.19 6.47
C GLY A 191 30.18 5.97 7.07
N SER A 192 30.22 4.84 6.37
CA SER A 192 29.64 3.53 6.69
C SER A 192 29.47 3.25 8.19
N THR A 193 28.45 3.83 8.82
CA THR A 193 27.90 3.27 10.05
C THR A 193 26.94 2.20 9.56
N ALA A 194 27.43 0.97 9.55
CA ALA A 194 26.56 -0.17 9.67
C ALA A 194 25.66 0.09 10.87
N THR A 195 24.43 0.52 10.63
CA THR A 195 23.41 0.53 11.67
C THR A 195 23.14 -0.93 11.95
N SER A 196 23.85 -1.49 12.94
CA SER A 196 23.31 -2.55 13.76
C SER A 196 22.00 -2.02 14.34
N LEU A 197 20.90 -2.24 13.64
CA LEU A 197 19.61 -2.30 14.30
C LEU A 197 19.69 -3.54 15.16
N SER A 198 20.08 -3.34 16.42
CA SER A 198 20.02 -4.35 17.46
C SER A 198 18.57 -4.77 17.62
N ALA A 199 18.16 -5.83 16.94
CA ALA A 199 17.14 -6.72 17.46
C ALA A 199 17.80 -7.49 18.63
N GLN A 200 17.94 -6.83 19.78
CA GLN A 200 18.20 -7.53 21.04
C GLN A 200 16.86 -7.86 21.67
N ASN A 201 16.35 -9.06 21.39
CA ASN A 201 15.43 -9.71 22.30
C ASN A 201 16.26 -10.46 23.34
N SER A 202 16.47 -9.84 24.50
CA SER A 202 16.75 -10.59 25.72
C SER A 202 15.71 -10.17 26.75
N SER A 203 14.65 -10.98 26.86
CA SER A 203 13.78 -10.97 28.02
C SER A 203 14.60 -11.45 29.21
N SER A 204 14.87 -10.55 30.15
CA SER A 204 15.20 -10.92 31.51
C SER A 204 14.01 -11.66 32.11
N ASP A 205 14.17 -12.96 32.38
CA ASP A 205 13.36 -13.65 33.37
C ASP A 205 14.23 -14.49 34.30
N ASN A 206 13.86 -14.43 35.56
CA ASN A 206 14.52 -14.97 36.74
C ASN A 206 14.53 -16.50 36.72
N GLY A 207 15.66 -17.11 37.05
CA GLY A 207 15.76 -18.56 37.23
C GLY A 207 17.01 -18.97 38.00
N LEU A 208 16.87 -18.98 39.32
CA LEU A 208 17.74 -19.60 40.31
C LEU A 208 18.28 -20.98 39.86
N LEU A 209 19.57 -21.28 40.07
CA LEU A 209 20.06 -22.59 40.52
C LEU A 209 21.55 -22.52 40.92
N THR A 210 21.76 -22.71 42.23
CA THR A 210 22.96 -23.18 42.96
C THR A 210 23.58 -24.45 42.35
N GLN A 211 24.84 -24.87 42.54
CA GLN A 211 25.98 -24.50 43.39
C GLN A 211 27.24 -24.41 42.52
#